data_AF-H0Q0G1-F1
#
_entry.id   AF-H0Q0G1-F1
#
_cell.length_a   1.000
_cell.length_b   1.000
_cell.length_c   1.000
_cell.angle_alpha   90.00
_cell.angle_beta   90.00
_cell.angle_gamma   90.00
#
_symmetry.space_group_name_H-M   'P 1'
#
loop_
_entity.id
_entity.type
_entity.pdbx_description
1 polymer ?
#
loop_
_entity_poly.entity_id
_entity_poly.type
_entity_poly.pdbx_seq_one_letter_code
_entity_poly.pdbx_strand_id
1 'polypeptide(L)'
;MFVKKVYVLIFAGVLALGAGLASAADPAVRTVVAVHQEMAALSGSQVQVSGKVVKVNNGIMGRNFVHVRDGSGEQGTNNLIATSKDTAAVGDEVVVTGRVQLDRDFGSGYVYPLLIEDATIAKK
;
A
#
# COMPACT_ATOMS: atom_id res chain seq x y z
N MET A 1 -48.41 9.35 -45.63
CA MET A 1 -47.41 8.80 -46.57
C MET A 1 -46.12 8.59 -45.77
N PHE A 2 -45.67 7.33 -45.64
CA PHE A 2 -44.39 6.82 -45.05
C PHE A 2 -44.05 7.22 -43.59
N VAL A 3 -44.18 6.40 -42.54
CA VAL A 3 -43.74 5.01 -42.23
C VAL A 3 -42.22 4.82 -42.13
N LYS A 4 -41.80 4.38 -40.92
CA LYS A 4 -40.58 3.65 -40.49
C LYS A 4 -39.27 4.44 -40.31
N LYS A 5 -38.73 4.39 -39.09
CA LYS A 5 -37.72 3.38 -38.69
C LYS A 5 -37.53 3.32 -37.18
N VAL A 6 -37.87 2.16 -36.62
CA VAL A 6 -37.46 1.71 -35.28
C VAL A 6 -35.98 1.37 -35.36
N TYR A 7 -35.18 1.91 -34.44
CA TYR A 7 -33.86 1.37 -34.10
C TYR A 7 -33.88 0.96 -32.63
N VAL A 8 -34.15 -0.33 -32.45
CA VAL A 8 -33.83 -1.07 -31.23
C VAL A 8 -32.34 -1.35 -31.27
N LEU A 9 -31.59 -0.79 -30.32
CA LEU A 9 -30.24 -1.24 -30.00
C LEU A 9 -30.31 -2.01 -28.69
N ILE A 10 -30.39 -3.33 -28.83
CA ILE A 10 -30.17 -4.31 -27.77
C ILE A 10 -28.69 -4.21 -27.40
N PHE A 11 -28.37 -3.65 -26.23
CA PHE A 11 -27.08 -3.94 -25.60
C PHE A 11 -27.24 -5.24 -24.81
N ALA A 12 -26.70 -6.30 -25.40
CA ALA A 12 -26.58 -7.60 -24.80
C ALA A 12 -25.88 -7.49 -23.44
N GLY A 13 -26.41 -8.21 -22.45
CA GLY A 13 -25.76 -8.35 -21.15
C GLY A 13 -24.39 -9.00 -21.29
N VAL A 14 -23.43 -8.44 -20.55
CA VAL A 14 -22.31 -9.21 -20.03
C VAL A 14 -22.30 -8.99 -18.54
N LEU A 15 -22.84 -9.98 -17.83
CA LEU A 15 -22.55 -10.24 -16.44
C LEU A 15 -21.06 -10.64 -16.38
N ALA A 16 -20.17 -9.67 -16.20
CA ALA A 16 -18.77 -9.97 -15.90
C ALA A 16 -18.69 -10.31 -14.40
N LEU A 17 -18.98 -11.57 -14.09
CA LEU A 17 -18.60 -12.21 -12.84
C LEU A 17 -17.07 -12.41 -12.87
N GLY A 18 -16.34 -11.30 -12.79
CA GLY A 18 -14.89 -11.30 -12.63
C GLY A 18 -14.57 -11.27 -11.14
N ALA A 19 -14.87 -12.35 -10.42
CA ALA A 19 -14.13 -12.63 -9.19
C ALA A 19 -12.69 -12.89 -9.65
N GLY A 20 -11.90 -11.80 -9.71
CA GLY A 20 -10.49 -11.89 -10.02
C GLY A 20 -9.89 -12.93 -9.10
N LEU A 21 -9.43 -14.03 -9.68
CA LEU A 21 -8.42 -14.86 -9.06
C LEU A 21 -7.23 -13.92 -8.88
N ALA A 22 -7.15 -13.28 -7.73
CA ALA A 22 -5.96 -12.61 -7.27
C ALA A 22 -4.91 -13.71 -7.15
N SER A 23 -4.19 -13.96 -8.24
CA SER A 23 -2.92 -14.66 -8.15
C SER A 23 -2.08 -13.80 -7.21
N ALA A 24 -1.78 -14.35 -6.03
CA ALA A 24 -0.84 -13.73 -5.12
C ALA A 24 0.55 -13.87 -5.74
N ALA A 25 0.83 -13.03 -6.75
CA ALA A 25 2.20 -12.78 -7.17
C ALA A 25 2.98 -12.31 -5.93
N ASP A 26 4.21 -12.79 -5.80
CA ASP A 26 5.07 -12.35 -4.70
C ASP A 26 5.13 -10.82 -4.69
N PRO A 27 5.00 -10.19 -3.51
CA PRO A 27 4.98 -8.74 -3.39
C PRO A 27 6.28 -8.17 -3.98
N ALA A 28 6.13 -7.13 -4.81
CA ALA A 28 7.26 -6.58 -5.53
C ALA A 28 8.27 -5.98 -4.54
N VAL A 29 9.52 -6.44 -4.60
CA VAL A 29 10.60 -5.90 -3.77
C VAL A 29 10.96 -4.50 -4.26
N ARG A 30 11.01 -3.53 -3.34
CA ARG A 30 11.29 -2.12 -3.62
C ARG A 30 12.20 -1.52 -2.57
N THR A 31 12.91 -0.45 -2.95
CA THR A 31 13.62 0.43 -2.01
C THR A 31 12.64 1.47 -1.45
N VAL A 32 12.99 2.10 -0.34
CA VAL A 32 12.16 3.15 0.28
C VAL A 32 11.95 4.29 -0.72
N VAL A 33 13.00 4.78 -1.38
CA VAL A 33 12.87 5.88 -2.34
C VAL A 33 12.01 5.50 -3.54
N ALA A 34 12.08 4.26 -4.03
CA ALA A 34 11.24 3.81 -5.13
C ALA A 34 9.76 3.80 -4.74
N VAL A 35 9.41 3.38 -3.52
CA VAL A 35 8.02 3.45 -3.05
C VAL A 35 7.54 4.90 -3.00
N HIS A 36 8.39 5.85 -2.58
CA HIS A 36 8.05 7.29 -2.62
C HIS A 36 7.86 7.79 -4.06
N GLN A 37 8.77 7.47 -4.97
CA GLN A 37 8.71 7.96 -6.36
C GLN A 37 7.55 7.35 -7.15
N GLU A 38 7.21 6.08 -6.88
CA GLU A 38 6.20 5.32 -7.62
C GLU A 38 4.86 5.23 -6.86
N MET A 39 4.68 5.99 -5.77
CA MET A 39 3.56 5.80 -4.83
C MET A 39 2.18 5.79 -5.49
N ALA A 40 1.98 6.63 -6.51
CA ALA A 40 0.73 6.71 -7.28
C ALA A 40 0.45 5.42 -8.07
N ALA A 41 1.47 4.82 -8.67
CA ALA A 41 1.36 3.57 -9.42
C ALA A 41 1.22 2.35 -8.49
N LEU A 42 1.78 2.45 -7.28
CA LEU A 42 1.77 1.36 -6.30
C LEU A 42 0.52 1.36 -5.41
N SER A 43 -0.29 2.42 -5.42
CA SER A 43 -1.49 2.53 -4.58
C SER A 43 -2.39 1.30 -4.69
N GLY A 44 -2.74 0.71 -3.54
CA GLY A 44 -3.53 -0.52 -3.45
C GLY A 44 -2.75 -1.82 -3.69
N SER A 45 -1.51 -1.76 -4.16
CA SER A 45 -0.64 -2.92 -4.42
C SER A 45 0.14 -3.35 -3.19
N GLN A 46 0.53 -4.63 -3.13
CA GLN A 46 1.48 -5.10 -2.12
C GLN A 46 2.92 -4.82 -2.54
N VAL A 47 3.73 -4.36 -1.59
CA VAL A 47 5.18 -4.18 -1.75
C VAL A 47 5.93 -4.84 -0.61
N GLN A 48 7.18 -5.21 -0.87
CA GLN A 48 8.10 -5.70 0.14
C GLN A 48 9.33 -4.79 0.21
N VAL A 49 9.68 -4.33 1.41
CA VAL A 49 10.82 -3.43 1.66
C VAL A 49 11.66 -3.99 2.79
N SER A 50 12.96 -4.10 2.56
CA SER A 50 13.94 -4.41 3.61
C SER A 50 14.54 -3.12 4.16
N GLY A 51 14.68 -2.99 5.47
CA GLY A 51 15.39 -1.86 6.05
C GLY A 51 15.57 -1.93 7.56
N LYS A 52 16.23 -0.92 8.10
CA LYS A 52 16.44 -0.73 9.54
C LYS A 52 15.29 0.04 10.17
N VAL A 53 14.80 -0.43 11.31
CA VAL A 53 13.79 0.27 12.11
C VAL A 53 14.44 1.46 12.80
N VAL A 54 13.92 2.66 12.58
CA VAL A 54 14.46 3.91 13.15
C VAL A 54 13.57 4.53 14.23
N LYS A 55 12.28 4.18 14.23
CA LYS A 55 11.30 4.64 15.23
C LYS A 55 10.11 3.68 15.25
N VAL A 56 9.53 3.48 16.43
CA VAL A 56 8.33 2.68 16.62
C VAL A 56 7.38 3.37 17.59
N ASN A 57 6.11 3.50 17.22
CA ASN A 57 5.05 3.89 18.13
C ASN A 57 4.03 2.74 18.23
N ASN A 58 4.01 2.04 19.37
CA ASN A 58 3.15 0.86 19.54
C ASN A 58 1.76 1.23 20.10
N GLY A 59 0.74 0.46 19.71
CA GLY A 59 -0.59 0.50 20.31
C GLY A 59 -1.46 1.72 19.96
N ILE A 60 -1.04 2.59 19.03
CA ILE A 60 -1.85 3.73 18.58
C ILE A 60 -3.05 3.20 17.80
N MET A 61 -4.28 3.44 18.28
CA MET A 61 -5.51 2.94 17.66
C MET A 61 -5.48 1.42 17.40
N GLY A 62 -4.86 0.67 18.31
CA GLY A 62 -4.73 -0.79 18.22
C GLY A 62 -3.78 -1.29 17.12
N ARG A 63 -2.87 -0.44 16.62
CA ARG A 63 -1.83 -0.79 15.64
C ARG A 63 -0.49 -0.15 16.00
N ASN A 64 0.58 -0.70 15.46
CA ASN A 64 1.94 -0.17 15.63
C ASN A 64 2.31 0.62 14.38
N PHE A 65 3.02 1.73 14.56
CA PHE A 65 3.59 2.55 13.48
C PHE A 65 5.11 2.36 13.49
N VAL A 66 5.61 1.66 12.48
CA VAL A 66 7.02 1.29 12.35
C VAL A 66 7.64 2.11 11.23
N HIS A 67 8.66 2.88 11.58
CA HIS A 67 9.42 3.69 10.63
C HIS A 67 10.66 2.92 10.19
N VAL A 68 10.80 2.71 8.88
CA VAL A 68 11.88 1.93 8.28
C VAL A 68 12.66 2.75 7.28
N ARG A 69 13.99 2.60 7.29
CA ARG A 69 14.92 3.18 6.32
C ARG A 69 15.85 2.12 5.77
N ASP A 70 16.08 2.12 4.47
CA ASP A 70 16.98 1.18 3.79
C ASP A 70 18.31 1.83 3.35
N GLY A 71 18.49 3.13 3.64
CA GLY A 71 19.64 3.92 3.20
C GLY A 71 19.45 4.61 1.85
N SER A 72 18.32 4.38 1.17
CA SER A 72 17.94 5.11 -0.05
C SER A 72 17.17 6.39 0.25
N GLY A 73 17.14 7.29 -0.73
CA GLY A 73 16.38 8.55 -0.66
C GLY A 73 17.08 9.65 0.14
N GLU A 74 16.48 10.83 0.09
CA GLU A 74 16.95 12.02 0.80
C GLU A 74 15.96 12.42 1.90
N GLN A 75 16.20 13.54 2.58
CA GLN A 75 15.29 14.02 3.60
C GLN A 75 13.87 14.18 3.02
N GLY A 76 12.91 13.47 3.60
CA GLY A 76 11.52 13.45 3.14
C GLY A 76 11.14 12.20 2.33
N THR A 77 12.10 11.55 1.66
CA THR A 77 11.87 10.34 0.83
C THR A 77 12.67 9.13 1.30
N ASN A 78 13.42 9.27 2.41
CA ASN A 78 14.26 8.21 2.99
C ASN A 78 13.60 7.43 4.13
N ASN A 79 12.31 7.61 4.37
CA ASN A 79 11.59 6.95 5.46
C ASN A 79 10.25 6.40 4.98
N LEU A 80 10.00 5.12 5.26
CA LEU A 80 8.70 4.49 5.04
C LEU A 80 8.01 4.27 6.40
N ILE A 81 6.70 4.52 6.46
CA ILE A 81 5.89 4.26 7.65
C ILE A 81 4.98 3.09 7.35
N ALA A 82 5.05 2.06 8.18
CA ALA A 82 4.20 0.88 8.10
C ALA A 82 3.31 0.78 9.34
N THR A 83 2.02 0.54 9.12
CA THR A 83 1.13 0.11 10.20
C THR A 83 1.06 -1.41 10.25
N SER A 84 1.12 -1.98 11.44
CA SER A 84 1.15 -3.43 11.63
C SER A 84 0.53 -3.85 12.97
N LYS A 85 0.14 -5.13 13.06
CA LYS A 85 -0.10 -5.81 14.34
C LYS A 85 1.19 -6.36 14.94
N ASP A 86 2.18 -6.65 14.09
CA ASP A 86 3.53 -7.01 14.48
C ASP A 86 4.30 -5.76 14.93
N THR A 87 5.43 -5.97 15.59
CA THR A 87 6.35 -4.91 16.01
C THR A 87 7.79 -5.37 15.87
N ALA A 88 8.71 -4.43 16.03
CA ALA A 88 10.16 -4.67 16.03
C ALA A 88 10.85 -3.65 16.95
N ALA A 89 12.12 -3.87 17.29
CA ALA A 89 12.89 -2.91 18.07
C ALA A 89 13.59 -1.90 17.16
N VAL A 90 13.81 -0.68 17.66
CA VAL A 90 14.68 0.29 16.97
C VAL A 90 16.08 -0.31 16.83
N GLY A 91 16.65 -0.20 15.63
CA GLY A 91 17.94 -0.78 15.27
C GLY A 91 17.85 -2.12 14.54
N ASP A 92 16.74 -2.84 14.68
CA ASP A 92 16.51 -4.12 13.99
C ASP A 92 16.51 -3.93 12.48
N GLU A 93 17.05 -4.92 11.77
CA GLU A 93 16.83 -5.08 10.33
C GLU A 93 15.63 -5.97 10.10
N VAL A 94 14.69 -5.48 9.30
CA VAL A 94 13.40 -6.11 9.06
C VAL A 94 13.06 -6.16 7.57
N VAL A 95 12.17 -7.08 7.23
CA VAL A 95 11.42 -7.12 5.98
C VAL A 95 9.99 -6.73 6.30
N VAL A 96 9.52 -5.66 5.67
CA VAL A 96 8.15 -5.15 5.79
C VAL A 96 7.41 -5.49 4.51
N THR A 97 6.28 -6.19 4.63
CA THR A 97 5.41 -6.51 3.49
C THR A 97 4.02 -6.01 3.78
N GLY A 98 3.45 -5.19 2.90
CA GLY A 98 2.09 -4.67 3.11
C GLY A 98 1.58 -3.88 1.91
N ARG A 99 0.38 -3.31 2.05
CA ARG A 99 -0.30 -2.59 0.97
C ARG A 99 0.07 -1.11 0.99
N VAL A 100 0.45 -0.55 -0.17
CA VAL A 100 0.65 0.90 -0.30
C VAL A 100 -0.71 1.61 -0.27
N GLN A 101 -0.83 2.60 0.62
CA GLN A 101 -1.99 3.46 0.78
C GLN A 101 -1.55 4.91 0.69
N LEU A 102 -2.33 5.72 -0.03
CA LEU A 102 -2.11 7.16 -0.15
C LEU A 102 -3.20 7.91 0.61
N ASP A 103 -2.85 9.10 1.08
CA ASP A 103 -3.75 10.03 1.77
C ASP A 103 -4.56 9.35 2.88
N ARG A 104 -3.91 8.43 3.61
CA ARG A 104 -4.57 7.65 4.64
C ARG A 104 -4.87 8.53 5.84
N ASP A 105 -6.16 8.75 6.08
CA ASP A 105 -6.67 9.55 7.20
C ASP A 105 -7.05 8.65 8.40
N PHE A 106 -6.48 8.95 9.56
CA PHE A 106 -6.84 8.33 10.84
C PHE A 106 -7.73 9.23 11.72
N GLY A 107 -8.17 10.37 11.20
CA GLY A 107 -8.95 11.40 11.88
C GLY A 107 -8.06 12.37 12.68
N SER A 108 -8.68 13.41 13.25
CA SER A 108 -8.00 14.41 14.09
C SER A 108 -6.79 15.11 13.45
N GLY A 109 -6.72 15.13 12.11
CA GLY A 109 -5.61 15.72 11.35
C GLY A 109 -4.42 14.78 11.09
N TYR A 110 -4.53 13.50 11.44
CA TYR A 110 -3.49 12.50 11.17
C TYR A 110 -3.66 11.89 9.78
N VAL A 111 -3.20 12.64 8.76
CA VAL A 111 -3.19 12.19 7.36
C VAL A 111 -1.77 11.82 6.94
N TYR A 112 -1.63 10.64 6.35
CA TYR A 112 -0.36 10.12 5.82
C TYR A 112 -0.41 10.10 4.29
N PRO A 113 0.38 10.94 3.59
CA PRO A 113 0.41 10.95 2.12
C PRO A 113 0.85 9.60 1.53
N LEU A 114 1.70 8.87 2.26
CA LEU A 114 2.16 7.53 1.92
C LEU A 114 2.25 6.69 3.20
N LEU A 115 1.62 5.52 3.19
CA LEU A 115 1.63 4.55 4.27
C LEU A 115 1.66 3.12 3.72
N ILE A 116 2.35 2.21 4.39
CA ILE A 116 2.15 0.78 4.19
C ILE A 116 1.14 0.29 5.23
N GLU A 117 -0.04 -0.13 4.79
CA GLU A 117 -1.11 -0.58 5.68
C GLU A 117 -1.14 -2.11 5.82
N ASP A 118 -1.56 -2.56 7.02
CA ASP A 118 -1.70 -3.96 7.42
C ASP A 118 -0.46 -4.80 7.12
N ALA A 119 0.71 -4.22 7.39
CA ALA A 119 1.98 -4.83 7.08
C ALA A 119 2.28 -6.01 8.00
N THR A 120 2.96 -7.02 7.49
CA THR A 120 3.70 -8.00 8.28
C THR A 120 5.14 -7.52 8.47
N ILE A 121 5.72 -7.83 9.64
CA ILE A 121 7.09 -7.46 9.96
C ILE A 121 7.88 -8.71 10.35
N ALA A 122 8.84 -9.08 9.51
CA ALA A 122 9.76 -10.18 9.77
C ALA A 122 11.15 -9.62 10.09
N LYS A 123 11.71 -10.01 11.23
CA LYS A 123 13.11 -9.71 11.57
C LYS A 123 14.06 -10.54 10.70
N LYS A 124 15.16 -9.94 10.26
CA LYS A 124 16.25 -10.65 9.57
C LYS A 124 17.15 -11.41 10.53
#